data_AF-A0A1V5H2D8-F1
#
_entry.id   AF-A0A1V5H2D8-F1
#
_cell.length_a   1.000
_cell.length_b   1.000
_cell.length_c   1.000
_cell.angle_alpha   90.00
_cell.angle_beta   90.00
_cell.angle_gamma   90.00
#
_symmetry.space_group_name_H-M   'P 1'
#
loop_
_entity.id
_entity.type
_entity.pdbx_description
1 polymer ?
#
loop_
_entity_poly.entity_id
_entity_poly.type
_entity_poly.pdbx_seq_one_letter_code
_entity_poly.pdbx_strand_id
1 'polypeptide(L)'
;MPEEMKVGCARPTGGPVGEEQPQARPEETGGAELSAKREGGAMIKLGRKAPDFVAPAYHQGKFVSVKLSEYLGKWIVLCFYPGDFTFV
;
A
#
# COMPACT_ATOMS: atom_id res chain seq x y z
N MET A 1 -0.35 2.54 15.65
CA MET A 1 1.04 2.09 15.87
C MET A 1 1.12 0.81 15.08
N PRO A 2 2.09 0.69 14.17
CA PRO A 2 2.07 -0.37 13.18
C PRO A 2 2.22 -1.74 13.86
N GLU A 3 1.38 -2.69 13.47
CA GLU A 3 1.34 -4.03 14.07
C GLU A 3 2.49 -4.91 13.54
N GLU A 4 3.04 -5.78 14.39
CA GLU A 4 4.14 -6.69 14.03
C GLU A 4 3.62 -7.80 13.09
N MET A 5 4.30 -8.04 11.95
CA MET A 5 3.85 -9.00 10.93
C MET A 5 4.91 -10.07 10.63
N LYS A 6 4.45 -11.31 10.35
CA LYS A 6 5.30 -12.42 9.88
C LYS A 6 5.81 -12.14 8.47
N VAL A 7 7.12 -12.32 8.27
CA VAL A 7 7.91 -11.96 7.09
C VAL A 7 7.29 -12.52 5.80
N GLY A 8 6.98 -11.64 4.84
CA GLY A 8 6.52 -12.03 3.50
C GLY A 8 6.48 -10.83 2.54
N CYS A 9 6.87 -11.05 1.28
CA CYS A 9 6.78 -10.05 0.20
C CYS A 9 5.32 -9.86 -0.23
N ALA A 10 4.49 -9.30 0.64
CA ALA A 10 3.11 -8.98 0.33
C ALA A 10 3.06 -7.73 -0.56
N ARG A 11 2.29 -7.80 -1.66
CA ARG A 11 2.01 -6.62 -2.50
C ARG A 11 1.14 -5.63 -1.72
N PRO A 12 1.43 -4.32 -1.75
CA PRO A 12 0.58 -3.34 -1.09
C PRO A 12 -0.81 -3.29 -1.73
N THR A 13 -1.85 -3.20 -0.91
CA THR A 13 -3.24 -3.03 -1.35
C THR A 13 -3.63 -1.56 -1.23
N GLY A 14 -4.35 -1.01 -2.21
CA GLY A 14 -4.71 0.42 -2.28
C GLY A 14 -6.22 0.69 -2.34
N GLY A 15 -6.63 1.81 -1.74
CA GLY A 15 -8.01 2.37 -1.71
C GLY A 15 -8.00 3.79 -1.14
N PRO A 16 -9.06 4.62 -1.16
CA PRO A 16 -9.03 5.97 -0.57
C PRO A 16 -8.99 5.97 0.98
N VAL A 17 -8.24 6.89 1.62
CA VAL A 17 -8.14 6.96 3.10
C VAL A 17 -9.48 7.29 3.75
N GLY A 18 -9.92 6.41 4.64
CA GLY A 18 -11.11 6.60 5.47
C GLY A 18 -12.41 6.03 4.89
N GLU A 19 -12.34 5.21 3.85
CA GLU A 19 -13.44 4.34 3.43
C GLU A 19 -13.09 2.88 3.82
N GLU A 20 -13.96 2.22 4.59
CA GLU A 20 -13.82 0.78 4.87
C GLU A 20 -14.22 -0.02 3.62
N GLN A 21 -13.26 -0.74 3.04
CA GLN A 21 -13.56 -1.75 2.02
C GLN A 21 -13.96 -3.09 2.69
N PRO A 22 -15.01 -3.77 2.21
CA PRO A 22 -15.39 -5.09 2.71
C PRO A 22 -14.27 -6.11 2.49
N GLN A 23 -14.00 -6.92 3.53
CA GLN A 23 -13.04 -8.02 3.50
C GLN A 23 -13.40 -9.04 2.41
N ALA A 24 -12.56 -9.16 1.38
CA ALA A 24 -12.65 -10.25 0.41
C ALA A 24 -12.17 -11.57 1.05
N ARG A 25 -13.04 -12.58 1.03
CA ARG A 25 -12.79 -13.98 1.39
C ARG A 25 -11.78 -14.61 0.41
N PRO A 26 -11.03 -15.67 0.78
CA PRO A 26 -10.07 -16.29 -0.12
C PRO A 26 -10.78 -17.20 -1.12
N GLU A 27 -10.57 -16.95 -2.41
CA GLU A 27 -10.93 -17.90 -3.48
C GLU A 27 -9.66 -18.40 -4.16
N GLU A 28 -9.44 -19.72 -4.06
CA GLU A 28 -8.54 -20.45 -4.94
C GLU A 28 -9.23 -20.76 -6.27
N THR A 29 -8.43 -20.77 -7.34
CA THR A 29 -8.55 -21.55 -8.59
C THR A 29 -8.65 -20.70 -9.86
N GLY A 30 -7.55 -20.72 -10.63
CA GLY A 30 -7.52 -20.94 -12.08
C GLY A 30 -8.09 -19.87 -13.02
N GLY A 31 -7.22 -19.31 -13.88
CA GLY A 31 -7.63 -18.76 -15.17
C GLY A 31 -6.90 -17.47 -15.54
N ALA A 32 -5.96 -17.57 -16.49
CA ALA A 32 -5.36 -16.43 -17.13
C ALA A 32 -6.36 -15.77 -18.11
N GLU A 33 -6.76 -14.54 -17.82
CA GLU A 33 -7.27 -13.60 -18.81
C GLU A 33 -6.65 -12.22 -18.56
N LEU A 34 -5.62 -11.90 -19.34
CA LEU A 34 -5.02 -10.56 -19.41
C LEU A 34 -5.97 -9.65 -20.18
N SER A 35 -7.06 -9.23 -19.53
CA SER A 35 -7.85 -8.11 -20.01
C SER A 35 -7.01 -6.84 -19.85
N ALA A 36 -6.56 -6.30 -20.97
CA ALA A 36 -5.93 -4.98 -21.11
C ALA A 36 -6.91 -3.88 -20.67
N LYS A 37 -7.13 -3.77 -19.36
CA LYS A 37 -7.77 -2.61 -18.75
C LYS A 37 -6.75 -1.51 -18.84
N ARG A 38 -6.99 -0.56 -19.76
CA ARG A 38 -6.22 0.69 -19.90
C ARG A 38 -5.77 1.16 -18.52
N GLU A 39 -4.46 1.22 -18.29
CA GLU A 39 -3.85 1.81 -17.09
C GLU A 39 -4.09 3.33 -17.09
N GLY A 40 -5.35 3.74 -17.03
CA GLY A 40 -5.73 5.04 -16.50
C GLY A 40 -5.62 4.94 -14.98
N GLY A 41 -4.40 4.79 -14.47
CA GLY A 41 -4.13 4.76 -13.04
C GLY A 41 -4.80 5.97 -12.38
N ALA A 42 -5.41 5.76 -11.21
CA ALA A 42 -5.98 6.84 -10.43
C ALA A 42 -4.88 7.89 -10.15
N MET A 43 -4.87 8.98 -10.92
CA MET A 43 -3.91 10.06 -10.72
C MET A 43 -4.10 10.66 -9.33
N ILE A 44 -3.00 10.90 -8.62
CA ILE A 44 -2.99 11.64 -7.37
C ILE A 44 -3.47 13.06 -7.65
N LYS A 45 -4.51 13.50 -6.93
CA LYS A 45 -5.12 14.83 -7.11
C LYS A 45 -4.77 15.73 -5.94
N LEU A 46 -4.28 16.93 -6.23
CA LEU A 46 -4.04 17.96 -5.22
C LEU A 46 -5.34 18.34 -4.52
N GLY A 47 -5.28 18.57 -3.20
CA GLY A 47 -6.44 18.93 -2.38
C GLY A 47 -7.47 17.82 -2.18
N ARG A 48 -7.23 16.60 -2.69
CA ARG A 48 -8.03 15.41 -2.39
C ARG A 48 -7.32 14.54 -1.36
N LYS A 49 -8.08 13.69 -0.67
CA LYS A 49 -7.51 12.69 0.22
C LYS A 49 -6.55 11.81 -0.57
N ALA A 50 -5.37 11.55 0.00
CA ALA A 50 -4.43 10.60 -0.56
C ALA A 50 -5.08 9.20 -0.61
N PRO A 51 -4.70 8.37 -1.59
CA PRO A 51 -5.00 6.94 -1.54
C PRO A 51 -4.34 6.32 -0.31
N ASP A 52 -5.14 5.63 0.49
CA ASP A 52 -4.70 4.71 1.53
C ASP A 52 -3.95 3.55 0.90
N PHE A 53 -2.99 3.06 1.66
CA PHE A 53 -2.28 1.84 1.33
C PHE A 53 -1.92 1.13 2.62
N VAL A 54 -1.80 -0.20 2.52
CA VAL A 54 -1.18 -1.03 3.54
C VAL A 54 0.06 -1.66 2.91
N ALA A 55 1.21 -1.48 3.54
CA ALA A 55 2.48 -2.03 3.05
C ALA A 55 3.31 -2.60 4.20
N PRO A 56 4.05 -3.71 3.96
CA PRO A 56 5.07 -4.14 4.88
C PRO A 56 6.23 -3.13 4.89
N ALA A 57 6.75 -2.83 6.08
CA ALA A 57 7.89 -1.94 6.26
C ALA A 57 8.86 -2.52 7.29
N TYR A 58 10.11 -2.06 7.25
CA TYR A 58 11.10 -2.35 8.27
C TYR A 58 11.32 -1.11 9.14
N HIS A 59 11.04 -1.20 10.43
CA HIS A 59 11.13 -0.08 11.37
C HIS A 59 11.71 -0.56 12.71
N GLN A 60 12.72 0.15 13.22
CA GLN A 60 13.36 -0.16 14.53
C GLN A 60 13.79 -1.63 14.69
N GLY A 61 14.35 -2.23 13.64
CA GLY A 61 14.83 -3.60 13.69
C GLY A 61 13.76 -4.69 13.48
N LYS A 62 12.52 -4.30 13.16
CA LYS A 62 11.37 -5.21 13.06
C LYS A 62 10.59 -5.01 11.76
N PHE A 63 9.97 -6.09 11.30
CA PHE A 63 8.98 -6.05 10.22
C PHE A 63 7.62 -5.67 10.79
N VAL A 64 7.02 -4.62 10.25
CA VAL A 64 5.73 -4.08 10.69
C VAL A 64 4.83 -3.84 9.50
N SER A 65 3.51 -3.89 9.71
CA SER A 65 2.52 -3.48 8.72
C SER A 65 2.19 -2.01 8.91
N VAL A 66 2.38 -1.18 7.87
CA VAL A 66 2.11 0.26 7.91
C VAL A 66 0.89 0.56 7.07
N LYS A 67 -0.10 1.23 7.68
CA LYS A 67 -1.28 1.77 7.00
C LYS A 67 -1.27 3.29 7.03
N LEU A 68 -1.49 3.95 5.90
CA LEU A 68 -1.46 5.42 5.82
C LEU A 68 -2.54 6.06 6.73
N SER A 69 -3.72 5.45 6.84
CA SER A 69 -4.79 5.94 7.71
C SER A 69 -4.44 6.04 9.20
N GLU A 70 -3.45 5.29 9.69
CA GLU A 70 -3.02 5.35 11.11
C GLU A 70 -2.34 6.67 11.48
N TYR A 71 -1.93 7.45 10.49
CA TYR A 71 -1.20 8.70 10.69
C TYR A 71 -2.06 9.95 10.46
N LEU A 72 -3.39 9.78 10.36
CA LEU A 72 -4.31 10.91 10.29
C LEU A 72 -4.13 11.86 11.49
N GLY A 73 -4.17 13.17 11.21
CA GLY A 73 -3.91 14.21 12.21
C GLY A 73 -2.43 14.61 12.36
N LYS A 74 -1.52 13.95 11.63
CA LYS A 74 -0.10 14.34 11.53
C LYS A 74 0.25 14.74 10.10
N TRP A 75 1.25 15.61 9.95
CA TRP A 75 1.87 15.86 8.65
C TRP A 75 2.81 14.70 8.30
N ILE A 76 2.73 14.25 7.05
CA ILE A 76 3.49 13.11 6.53
C ILE A 76 4.15 13.53 5.23
N VAL A 77 5.41 13.12 5.05
CA VAL A 77 6.12 13.18 3.77
C VAL A 77 6.34 11.75 3.29
N LEU A 78 5.83 11.43 2.10
CA LEU A 78 6.01 10.11 1.46
C LEU A 78 6.95 10.27 0.27
N CYS A 79 8.09 9.59 0.30
CA CYS A 79 9.11 9.63 -0.75
C CYS A 79 9.21 8.26 -1.44
N PHE A 80 9.21 8.26 -2.77
CA PHE A 80 9.53 7.09 -3.57
C PHE A 80 10.94 7.24 -4.12
N TYR A 81 11.72 6.16 -4.11
CA TYR A 81 13.06 6.14 -4.69
C TYR A 81 13.23 4.87 -5.56
N PRO A 82 14.16 4.86 -6.53
CA PRO A 82 14.19 3.84 -7.58
C PRO A 82 14.56 2.43 -7.11
N GLY A 83 15.44 2.30 -6.12
CA GLY A 83 15.87 1.00 -5.61
C GLY A 83 16.94 1.10 -4.53
N ASP A 84 17.10 0.00 -3.79
CA ASP A 84 18.15 -0.16 -2.79
C ASP A 84 19.49 -0.50 -3.46
N PHE A 85 20.61 -0.08 -2.84
CA PHE A 85 21.98 -0.39 -3.29
C PHE A 85 22.30 0.04 -4.73
N THR A 86 21.73 1.14 -5.20
CA THR A 86 22.07 1.76 -6.49
C THR A 86 23.29 2.68 -6.37
N PHE A 87 23.88 3.03 -7.51
CA PHE A 87 25.01 3.97 -7.57
C PHE A 87 24.55 5.41 -7.24
N VAL A 88 25.45 6.19 -6.63
CA VAL A 88 25.32 7.63 -6.37
C VAL A 88 26.15 8.44 -7.35
#